data_AF-A0A1Q5SYK2-F1
#
_entry.id   AF-A0A1Q5SYK2-F1
#
_cell.length_a   1.000
_cell.length_b   1.000
_cell.length_c   1.000
_cell.angle_alpha   90.00
_cell.angle_beta   90.00
_cell.angle_gamma   90.00
#
_symmetry.space_group_name_H-M   'P 1'
#
loop_
_entity.id
_entity.type
_entity.pdbx_description
1 polymer ?
#
loop_
_entity_poly.entity_id
_entity_poly.type
_entity_poly.pdbx_seq_one_letter_code
_entity_poly.pdbx_strand_id
1 'polypeptide(L)' 'MTPLFCRCGHREKANRNGILFQCQKCGYTIHADLNGAINIAKAISGLSA' A
#
# COMPACT_ATOMS: atom_id res chain seq x y z
N MET A 1 5.93 9.86 -5.84
CA MET A 1 6.39 8.53 -5.38
C MET A 1 5.65 8.16 -4.10
N THR A 2 4.45 7.60 -4.20
CA THR A 2 3.59 7.29 -3.05
C THR A 2 4.01 5.99 -2.35
N PRO A 3 4.13 5.95 -1.02
CA PRO A 3 4.66 4.78 -0.33
C PRO A 3 3.58 3.68 -0.18
N LEU A 4 4.01 2.44 -0.44
CA LEU A 4 3.19 1.24 -0.48
C LEU A 4 2.83 0.72 0.92
N PHE A 5 2.23 1.54 1.79
CA PHE A 5 1.98 1.09 3.16
C PHE A 5 0.91 -0.01 3.21
N CYS A 6 1.22 -1.07 3.95
CA CYS A 6 0.25 -2.05 4.40
C CYS A 6 -0.79 -1.36 5.31
N ARG A 7 -2.04 -1.87 5.34
CA ARG A 7 -3.08 -1.43 6.29
C ARG A 7 -2.61 -1.49 7.77
N CYS A 8 -1.65 -2.34 8.06
CA CYS A 8 -0.99 -2.54 9.35
C CYS A 8 0.09 -1.50 9.70
N GLY A 9 0.37 -0.53 8.82
CA GLY A 9 1.42 0.48 9.01
C GLY A 9 2.83 -0.02 8.71
N HIS A 10 3.02 -1.30 8.36
CA HIS A 10 4.33 -1.85 7.98
C HIS A 10 4.74 -1.34 6.60
N ARG A 11 5.93 -0.72 6.53
CA ARG A 11 6.50 -0.18 5.30
C ARG A 11 7.84 -0.84 5.01
N GLU A 12 7.82 -1.78 4.08
CA GLU A 12 9.03 -2.39 3.55
C GLU A 12 9.02 -2.39 2.03
N LYS A 13 10.18 -2.10 1.43
CA LYS A 13 10.35 -2.18 -0.03
C LYS A 13 10.19 -3.60 -0.54
N ALA A 14 10.63 -4.59 0.24
CA ALA A 14 10.50 -6.02 -0.08
C ALA A 14 9.04 -6.48 -0.18
N ASN A 15 8.09 -5.72 0.39
CA ASN A 15 6.67 -6.04 0.26
C ASN A 15 6.15 -5.85 -1.18
N ARG A 16 6.87 -5.16 -2.07
CA ARG A 16 6.48 -5.01 -3.47
C ARG A 16 7.32 -5.95 -4.35
N ASN A 17 6.69 -6.98 -4.89
CA ASN A 17 7.29 -7.88 -5.86
C ASN A 17 6.63 -7.68 -7.24
N GLY A 18 7.06 -6.60 -7.93
CA GLY A 18 6.49 -6.21 -9.22
C GLY A 18 5.03 -5.76 -9.12
N ILE A 19 4.13 -6.60 -9.63
CA ILE A 19 2.68 -6.38 -9.69
C ILE A 19 1.95 -6.79 -8.40
N LEU A 20 2.60 -7.59 -7.55
CA LEU A 20 2.03 -8.04 -6.28
C LEU A 20 2.65 -7.27 -5.12
N PHE A 21 1.81 -6.93 -4.17
CA PHE A 21 2.19 -6.42 -2.87
C PHE A 21 1.84 -7.48 -1.83
N GLN A 22 2.81 -7.93 -1.04
CA GLN A 22 2.60 -8.83 0.07
C GLN A 22 3.27 -8.28 1.32
N CYS A 23 2.50 -8.09 2.38
CA CYS A 23 3.05 -7.65 3.65
C CYS A 23 3.65 -8.81 4.43
N GLN A 24 4.97 -8.75 4.69
CA GLN A 24 5.68 -9.72 5.53
C GLN A 24 5.17 -9.76 6.98
N LYS A 25 4.56 -8.67 7.49
CA LYS A 25 4.14 -8.55 8.88
C LYS A 25 2.77 -9.16 9.16
N CYS A 26 1.81 -8.97 8.25
CA CYS A 26 0.43 -9.44 8.45
C CYS A 26 -0.05 -10.41 7.38
N GLY A 27 0.79 -10.75 6.40
CA GLY A 27 0.45 -11.66 5.30
C GLY A 27 -0.50 -11.05 4.24
N TYR A 28 -0.78 -9.75 4.31
CA TYR A 28 -1.73 -9.10 3.40
C TYR A 28 -1.19 -9.05 1.97
N THR A 29 -1.87 -9.74 1.04
CA THR A 29 -1.51 -9.79 -0.38
C THR A 29 -2.56 -9.08 -1.23
N ILE A 30 -2.13 -8.17 -2.09
CA ILE A 30 -2.98 -7.43 -3.04
C ILE A 30 -2.16 -7.04 -4.27
N HIS A 31 -2.80 -6.62 -5.36
CA HIS A 31 -2.11 -6.00 -6.48
C HIS A 31 -1.48 -4.66 -6.06
N ALA A 32 -0.24 -4.43 -6.46
CA ALA A 32 0.51 -3.22 -6.13
C ALA A 32 -0.13 -1.96 -6.74
N ASP A 33 -0.74 -2.08 -7.92
CA ASP A 33 -1.47 -0.99 -8.58
C ASP A 33 -2.73 -0.61 -7.80
N LEU A 34 -3.57 -1.60 -7.47
CA LEU A 34 -4.75 -1.41 -6.64
C LEU A 34 -4.38 -0.85 -5.25
N ASN A 35 -3.30 -1.35 -4.64
CA ASN A 35 -2.81 -0.82 -3.36
C ASN A 35 -2.37 0.65 -3.51
N GLY A 36 -1.74 1.01 -4.63
CA GLY A 36 -1.40 2.39 -4.96
C GLY A 36 -2.65 3.27 -5.08
N ALA A 37 -3.65 2.83 -5.84
CA ALA A 37 -4.91 3.54 -6.01
C ALA A 37 -5.67 3.75 -4.69
N ILE A 38 -5.75 2.73 -3.83
CA ILE A 38 -6.35 2.83 -2.50
C ILE A 38 -5.61 3.85 -1.64
N ASN A 39 -4.27 3.87 -1.71
CA ASN A 39 -3.48 4.83 -0.94
C ASN A 39 -3.62 6.25 -1.46
N ILE A 40 -3.72 6.44 -2.77
CA ILE A 40 -4.02 7.75 -3.38
C ILE A 40 -5.43 8.19 -2.96
N ALA A 41 -6.43 7.33 -3.09
CA ALA A 41 -7.80 7.62 -2.67
C ALA A 41 -7.85 8.01 -1.18
N LYS A 42 -7.15 7.28 -0.31
CA LYS A 42 -7.03 7.63 1.11
C LYS A 42 -6.31 8.95 1.35
N ALA A 43 -5.24 9.24 0.60
CA ALA A 43 -4.53 10.52 0.72
C ALA A 43 -5.42 11.69 0.29
N ILE A 44 -6.23 11.52 -0.76
CA ILE A 44 -7.20 12.52 -1.23
C ILE A 44 -8.36 12.66 -0.23
N SER A 45 -8.92 11.56 0.26
CA SER A 45 -9.96 11.60 1.30
C SER A 45 -9.45 12.21 2.61
N GLY A 46 -8.17 12.01 2.94
CA GLY A 46 -7.51 12.64 4.10
C GLY A 46 -7.11 14.09 3.87
N LEU A 47 -7.12 14.57 2.63
CA LEU A 47 -6.95 15.98 2.27
C LEU A 47 -8.28 16.76 2.31
N SER A 48 -9.39 16.09 2.67
CA SER A 48 -10.62 16.78 3.07
C SER A 48 -10.49 17.28 4.51
N ALA A 49 -9.70 18.33 4.70
CA ALA A 49 -9.66 19.18 5.89
C ALA A 49 -9.21 20.59 5.50
#